data_AF-A0A2T6DT80-F1
#
_entry.id   AF-A0A2T6DT80-F1
#
_cell.length_a   1.000
_cell.length_b   1.000
_cell.length_c   1.000
_cell.angle_alpha   90.00
_cell.angle_beta   90.00
_cell.angle_gamma   90.00
#
_symmetry.space_group_name_H-M   'P 1'
#
loop_
_entity.id
_entity.type
_entity.pdbx_description
1 polymer ?
#
loop_
_entity_poly.entity_id
_entity_poly.type
_entity_poly.pdbx_seq_one_letter_code
_entity_poly.pdbx_strand_id
1 'polypeptide(L)'
;MKHRRTEWERLVAAARLAPPTDGAQAPYGFATRVAAKAEIPGGTQDLPAFFARFSWRALSVAAVIMGAAVLTTFKPVASNLADVAASIAEPPVEMEEVSG
;
A
#
# COMPACT_ATOMS: atom_id res chain seq x y z
N MET A 1 4.44 -30.23 17.64
CA MET A 1 4.46 -29.28 16.51
C MET A 1 5.12 -29.95 15.32
N LYS A 2 4.38 -30.21 14.22
CA LYS A 2 4.95 -30.81 13.00
C LYS A 2 5.64 -29.71 12.19
N HIS A 3 6.97 -29.73 12.10
CA HIS A 3 7.69 -28.91 11.13
C HIS A 3 7.23 -29.32 9.73
N ARG A 4 6.42 -28.47 9.09
CA ARG A 4 6.13 -28.60 7.66
C ARG A 4 7.44 -28.24 6.94
N ARG A 5 8.28 -29.25 6.72
CA ARG A 5 9.43 -29.12 5.81
C ARG A 5 8.94 -28.44 4.55
N THR A 6 9.63 -27.38 4.14
CA THR A 6 9.30 -26.66 2.91
C THR A 6 9.33 -27.66 1.74
N GLU A 7 8.47 -27.51 0.74
CA GLU A 7 8.47 -28.42 -0.43
C GLU A 7 9.87 -28.50 -1.06
N TRP A 8 10.64 -27.41 -0.96
CA TRP A 8 12.06 -27.36 -1.28
C TRP A 8 12.92 -28.37 -0.50
N GLU A 9 12.81 -28.42 0.82
CA GLU A 9 13.56 -29.38 1.66
C GLU A 9 13.22 -30.85 1.33
N ARG A 10 11.97 -31.13 0.94
CA ARG A 10 11.55 -32.47 0.50
C ARG A 10 12.21 -32.84 -0.82
N LEU A 11 12.23 -31.91 -1.78
CA LEU A 11 12.87 -32.11 -3.08
C LEU A 11 14.39 -32.25 -2.94
N VAL A 12 15.04 -31.45 -2.08
CA VAL A 12 16.47 -31.56 -1.80
C VAL A 12 16.80 -32.91 -1.15
N ALA A 13 15.97 -33.38 -0.21
CA ALA A 13 16.15 -34.69 0.41
C ALA A 13 15.98 -35.83 -0.61
N ALA A 14 14.99 -35.75 -1.49
CA ALA A 14 14.78 -36.73 -2.56
C ALA A 14 15.94 -36.76 -3.56
N ALA A 15 16.44 -35.60 -3.97
CA ALA A 15 17.58 -35.49 -4.89
C ALA A 15 18.87 -36.10 -4.33
N ARG A 16 19.09 -35.99 -3.00
CA ARG A 16 20.26 -36.59 -2.33
C ARG A 16 20.20 -38.11 -2.20
N LEU A 17 19.00 -38.69 -2.27
CA LEU A 17 18.78 -40.14 -2.19
C LEU A 17 18.82 -40.82 -3.57
N ALA A 18 18.95 -40.06 -4.65
CA ALA A 18 19.05 -40.61 -5.99
C ALA A 18 20.36 -41.41 -6.16
N PRO A 19 20.31 -42.61 -6.76
CA PRO A 19 21.52 -43.38 -7.06
C PRO A 19 22.48 -42.57 -7.94
N PRO A 20 23.81 -42.72 -7.75
CA PRO A 20 24.77 -42.11 -8.66
C PRO A 20 24.60 -42.75 -10.04
N THR A 21 24.10 -41.97 -11.00
CA THR A 21 24.02 -42.41 -12.40
C THR A 21 25.40 -42.33 -13.02
N ASP A 22 25.96 -43.47 -13.44
CA ASP A 22 27.18 -43.50 -14.24
C ASP A 22 26.94 -42.68 -15.52
N GLY A 23 27.68 -41.57 -15.67
CA GLY A 23 27.44 -40.58 -16.72
C GLY A 23 26.84 -39.25 -16.26
N ALA A 24 26.88 -38.93 -14.95
CA ALA A 24 26.42 -37.68 -14.34
C ALA A 24 27.17 -36.39 -14.78
N GLN A 25 27.74 -36.35 -15.98
CA GLN A 25 28.07 -35.08 -16.60
C GLN A 25 26.78 -34.48 -17.14
N ALA A 26 26.34 -33.40 -16.50
CA ALA A 26 25.26 -32.60 -17.05
C ALA A 26 25.64 -32.20 -18.49
N PRO A 27 24.71 -32.29 -19.46
CA PRO A 27 24.99 -31.91 -20.84
C PRO A 27 25.61 -30.51 -20.90
N TYR A 28 26.54 -30.29 -21.82
CA TYR A 28 27.20 -28.99 -21.97
C TYR A 28 26.15 -27.87 -22.08
N GLY A 29 26.31 -26.83 -21.26
CA GLY A 29 25.34 -25.72 -21.18
C GLY A 29 24.10 -25.98 -20.30
N PHE A 30 24.03 -27.08 -19.54
CA PHE A 30 22.95 -27.32 -18.57
C PHE A 30 22.86 -26.19 -17.53
N ALA A 31 23.98 -25.80 -16.93
CA ALA A 31 24.03 -24.71 -15.96
C ALA A 31 23.54 -23.39 -16.58
N THR A 32 23.92 -23.11 -17.84
CA THR A 32 23.47 -21.92 -18.57
C THR A 32 21.97 -21.98 -18.89
N ARG A 33 21.42 -23.14 -19.26
CA ARG A 33 19.97 -23.30 -19.49
C ARG A 33 19.16 -23.20 -18.19
N VAL A 34 19.69 -23.71 -17.08
CA VAL A 34 19.08 -23.57 -15.75
C VAL A 34 19.13 -22.12 -15.28
N ALA A 35 20.27 -21.45 -15.44
CA ALA A 35 20.43 -20.03 -15.14
C ALA A 35 19.47 -19.18 -15.99
N ALA A 36 19.44 -19.40 -17.31
CA ALA A 36 18.53 -18.72 -18.21
C ALA A 36 17.06 -18.97 -17.82
N LYS A 37 16.68 -20.20 -17.46
CA LYS A 37 15.30 -20.53 -17.04
C LYS A 37 14.95 -19.95 -15.66
N ALA A 38 15.91 -19.82 -14.76
CA ALA A 38 15.73 -19.14 -13.48
C ALA A 38 15.65 -17.61 -13.66
N GLU A 39 16.29 -17.08 -14.69
CA GLU A 39 16.29 -15.67 -15.07
C GLU A 39 15.09 -15.31 -15.97
N ILE A 40 14.36 -16.28 -16.53
CA ILE A 40 13.06 -16.02 -17.15
C ILE A 40 12.17 -15.39 -16.08
N PRO A 41 11.68 -14.15 -16.29
CA PRO A 41 10.86 -13.40 -15.34
C PRO A 41 9.41 -13.94 -15.33
N GLY A 42 9.25 -15.25 -15.17
CA GLY A 42 7.99 -15.91 -14.86
C GLY A 42 7.85 -16.24 -13.38
N GLY A 43 8.87 -15.92 -12.58
CA GLY A 43 8.92 -16.07 -11.12
C GLY A 43 9.03 -14.74 -10.37
N THR A 44 8.81 -13.60 -11.04
CA THR A 44 8.62 -12.35 -10.31
C THR A 44 7.31 -12.51 -9.55
N GLN A 45 7.42 -12.73 -8.24
CA GLN A 45 6.33 -12.50 -7.30
C GLN A 45 5.57 -11.26 -7.77
N ASP A 46 4.25 -11.34 -7.89
CA ASP A 46 3.37 -10.27 -8.38
C ASP A 46 3.39 -9.04 -7.45
N LEU A 47 4.56 -8.45 -7.23
CA LEU A 47 4.77 -7.18 -6.54
C LEU A 47 3.78 -6.13 -7.05
N PRO A 48 3.56 -5.94 -8.37
CA PRO A 48 2.53 -5.02 -8.84
C PRO A 48 1.11 -5.39 -8.36
N ALA A 49 0.74 -6.68 -8.28
CA ALA A 49 -0.58 -7.06 -7.75
C ALA A 49 -0.67 -6.92 -6.22
N PHE A 50 0.43 -7.12 -5.49
CA PHE A 50 0.52 -6.84 -4.06
C PHE A 50 0.40 -5.34 -3.77
N PHE A 51 1.10 -4.49 -4.53
CA PHE A 51 0.98 -3.04 -4.44
C PHE A 51 -0.41 -2.56 -4.84
N ALA A 52 -1.05 -3.17 -5.85
CA ALA A 52 -2.42 -2.85 -6.24
C ALA A 52 -3.44 -3.16 -5.11
N ARG A 53 -3.27 -4.27 -4.40
CA ARG A 53 -4.13 -4.60 -3.25
C ARG A 53 -3.84 -3.71 -2.05
N PHE A 54 -2.57 -3.37 -1.82
CA PHE A 54 -2.17 -2.50 -0.73
C PHE A 54 -2.62 -1.05 -0.94
N SER A 55 -2.52 -0.55 -2.17
CA SER A 55 -2.93 0.81 -2.54
C SER A 55 -4.42 1.02 -2.35
N TRP A 56 -5.26 0.03 -2.68
CA TRP A 56 -6.71 0.12 -2.46
C TRP A 56 -7.08 0.23 -0.97
N ARG A 57 -6.40 -0.54 -0.11
CA ARG A 57 -6.61 -0.45 1.34
C ARG A 57 -6.11 0.89 1.87
N ALA A 58 -4.93 1.33 1.46
CA ALA A 58 -4.38 2.63 1.86
C ALA A 58 -5.30 3.80 1.43
N LEU A 59 -5.82 3.77 0.20
CA LEU A 59 -6.76 4.77 -0.31
C LEU A 59 -8.05 4.80 0.51
N SER A 60 -8.62 3.64 0.85
CA SER A 60 -9.82 3.57 1.68
C SER A 60 -9.61 4.16 3.07
N VAL A 61 -8.46 3.89 3.70
CA VAL A 61 -8.12 4.44 5.02
C VAL A 61 -7.92 5.94 4.94
N ALA A 62 -7.22 6.43 3.92
CA ALA A 62 -7.03 7.86 3.69
C ALA A 62 -8.37 8.59 3.49
N ALA A 63 -9.30 8.01 2.72
CA ALA A 63 -10.63 8.57 2.50
C ALA A 63 -11.44 8.67 3.81
N VAL A 64 -11.39 7.65 4.66
CA VAL A 64 -12.06 7.66 5.96
C VAL A 64 -11.46 8.72 6.89
N ILE A 65 -10.12 8.82 6.95
CA ILE A 65 -9.44 9.83 7.77
C ILE A 65 -9.79 11.24 7.29
N MET A 66 -9.77 11.47 5.97
CA MET A 66 -10.15 12.75 5.38
C MET A 66 -11.61 13.09 5.71
N GLY A 67 -12.54 12.15 5.58
CA GLY A 67 -13.94 12.35 5.94
C GLY A 67 -14.12 12.67 7.42
N ALA A 68 -13.42 11.98 8.31
CA ALA A 68 -13.45 12.25 9.75
C ALA A 68 -12.92 13.66 10.07
N ALA A 69 -11.81 14.07 9.47
CA ALA A 69 -11.24 15.40 9.64
C ALA A 69 -12.19 16.51 9.16
N VAL A 70 -12.88 16.29 8.03
CA VAL A 70 -13.90 17.23 7.55
C VAL A 70 -15.07 17.30 8.53
N LEU A 71 -15.57 16.17 9.03
CA LEU A 71 -16.68 16.13 9.97
C LEU A 71 -16.36 16.89 11.27
N THR A 72 -15.16 16.72 11.81
CA THR A 72 -14.75 17.40 13.04
C THR A 72 -14.57 18.91 12.83
N THR A 73 -14.17 19.32 11.64
CA THR A 73 -13.84 20.72 11.33
C THR A 73 -15.04 21.48 10.75
N PHE A 74 -16.10 20.79 10.32
CA PHE A 74 -17.25 21.40 9.65
C PHE A 74 -18.00 22.41 10.54
N LYS A 75 -18.38 22.01 11.76
CA LYS A 75 -19.09 22.89 12.70
C LYS A 75 -18.31 24.17 13.05
N PRO A 76 -17.04 24.10 13.51
CA PRO A 76 -16.30 25.31 13.86
C PRO A 76 -16.05 26.20 12.63
N VAL A 77 -15.81 25.64 11.44
CA VAL A 77 -15.64 26.45 10.23
C VAL A 77 -16.94 27.15 9.84
N ALA A 78 -18.07 26.44 9.87
CA ALA A 78 -19.37 27.01 9.54
C ALA A 78 -19.79 28.12 10.52
N SER A 79 -19.53 27.95 11.82
CA SER A 79 -19.83 29.00 12.81
C SER A 79 -18.96 30.24 12.61
N ASN A 80 -17.65 30.07 12.39
CA ASN A 80 -16.76 31.19 12.10
C ASN A 80 -17.18 31.92 10.82
N LEU A 81 -17.62 31.20 9.78
CA LEU A 81 -18.13 31.82 8.56
C LEU A 81 -19.41 32.63 8.80
N ALA A 82 -20.31 32.12 9.64
CA ALA A 82 -21.53 32.82 10.01
C ALA A 82 -21.24 34.10 10.83
N ASP A 83 -20.32 34.04 11.78
CA ASP A 83 -19.92 35.21 12.58
C ASP A 83 -19.27 36.29 11.70
N VAL A 84 -18.41 35.89 10.75
CA VAL A 84 -17.81 36.82 9.77
C VAL A 84 -18.87 37.40 8.83
N ALA A 85 -19.85 36.61 8.40
CA ALA A 85 -20.93 37.13 7.58
C ALA A 85 -21.81 38.13 8.35
N ALA A 86 -22.05 37.88 9.64
CA ALA A 86 -22.80 38.79 10.51
C ALA A 86 -22.06 40.12 10.73
N SER A 87 -20.73 40.10 10.93
CA SER A 87 -19.94 41.32 11.11
C SER A 87 -19.83 42.20 9.86
N ILE A 88 -19.96 41.60 8.67
CA ILE A 88 -20.03 42.34 7.39
C ILE A 88 -21.43 42.92 7.16
N ALA A 89 -22.48 42.25 7.64
CA ALA A 89 -23.87 42.67 7.47
C ALA A 89 -24.31 43.75 8.47
N GLU A 90 -23.53 44.00 9.53
CA GLU A 90 -23.79 45.05 10.49
C GLU A 90 -23.59 46.43 9.82
N PRO A 91 -24.63 47.29 9.74
CA PRO A 91 -24.49 48.59 9.12
C PRO A 91 -23.50 49.45 9.91
N PRO A 92 -22.73 50.35 9.26
CA PRO A 92 -21.84 51.25 9.98
C PRO A 92 -22.67 52.02 11.00
N VAL A 93 -22.22 51.99 12.26
CA VAL A 93 -22.78 52.78 13.35
C VAL A 93 -22.84 54.23 12.87
N GLU A 94 -24.05 54.74 12.61
CA GLU A 94 -24.25 56.16 12.43
C GLU A 94 -23.72 56.81 13.70
N MET A 95 -22.64 57.56 13.56
CA MET A 95 -22.10 58.41 14.62
C MET A 95 -23.18 59.46 14.87
N GLU A 96 -24.12 59.15 15.76
CA GLU A 96 -25.08 60.10 16.30
C GLU A 96 -24.27 61.29 16.80
N GLU A 97 -24.45 62.42 16.12
CA GLU A 97 -23.72 63.65 16.41
C GLU A 97 -23.89 63.97 17.90
N VAL A 98 -22.78 63.85 18.64
CA VAL A 98 -22.67 64.38 19.99
C VAL A 98 -22.72 65.91 19.86
N SER A 99 -23.92 66.46 19.87
CA SER A 99 -24.19 67.87 20.14
C SER A 99 -24.50 68.01 21.63
N GLY A 100 -23.52 68.53 22.37
CA GLY A 100 -23.61 68.94 23.77
C GLY A 100 -22.53 69.96 24.07
#